data_AF-A0A830BR67-F1
#
_entry.id   AF-A0A830BR67-F1
#
_cell.length_a   1.000
_cell.length_b   1.000
_cell.length_c   1.000
_cell.angle_alpha   90.00
_cell.angle_beta   90.00
_cell.angle_gamma   90.00
#
_symmetry.space_group_name_H-M   'P 1'
#
loop_
_entity.id
_entity.type
_entity.pdbx_description
1 polymer ?
#
loop_
_entity_poly.entity_id
_entity_poly.type
_entity_poly.pdbx_seq_one_letter_code
_entity_poly.pdbx_strand_id
1 'polypeptide(L)'
;SPTNYVLYAGRSAAYIALQKLSEAISDAQITVQLKPRWSKGYYLLGEALVGLNSYRSQVSPTRRLLWPGAPGSGPGQKRAR
;
A
#
# COMPACT_ATOMS: atom_id res chain seq x y z
N SER A 1 -10.58 12.56 -24.23
CA SER A 1 -11.28 11.37 -23.69
C SER A 1 -10.33 10.57 -22.81
N PRO A 2 -10.80 9.89 -21.74
CA PRO A 2 -9.96 9.14 -20.80
C PRO A 2 -9.51 7.80 -21.39
N THR A 3 -9.02 7.81 -22.62
CA THR A 3 -8.56 6.64 -23.39
C THR A 3 -7.04 6.52 -23.40
N ASN A 4 -6.32 7.53 -22.90
CA ASN A 4 -4.88 7.52 -22.89
C ASN A 4 -4.36 6.82 -21.63
N TYR A 5 -4.26 5.49 -21.72
CA TYR A 5 -3.68 4.63 -20.68
C TYR A 5 -2.25 5.05 -20.28
N VAL A 6 -1.50 5.75 -21.14
CA VAL A 6 -0.16 6.27 -20.82
C VAL A 6 -0.21 7.38 -19.78
N LEU A 7 -1.23 8.25 -19.80
CA LEU A 7 -1.40 9.31 -18.79
C LEU A 7 -1.68 8.72 -17.41
N TYR A 8 -2.58 7.74 -17.33
CA TYR A 8 -2.86 7.03 -16.08
C TYR A 8 -1.63 6.29 -15.57
N ALA A 9 -0.86 5.65 -16.46
CA ALA A 9 0.39 5.00 -16.08
C ALA A 9 1.45 5.98 -15.56
N GLY A 10 1.60 7.14 -16.20
CA GLY A 10 2.52 8.19 -15.76
C GLY A 10 2.14 8.74 -14.39
N ARG A 11 0.84 8.99 -14.17
CA ARG A 11 0.33 9.46 -12.88
C ARG A 11 0.45 8.41 -11.78
N SER A 12 0.17 7.14 -12.09
CA SER A 12 0.39 6.01 -11.20
C SER A 12 1.86 5.93 -10.76
N ALA A 13 2.81 6.01 -11.70
CA ALA A 13 4.24 6.01 -11.38
C ALA A 13 4.63 7.19 -10.46
N ALA A 14 4.08 8.39 -10.71
CA ALA A 14 4.30 9.54 -9.83
C ALA A 14 3.72 9.30 -8.42
N TYR A 15 2.54 8.68 -8.30
CA TYR A 15 1.97 8.33 -7.00
C TYR A 15 2.78 7.27 -6.25
N ILE A 16 3.35 6.28 -6.93
CA ILE A 16 4.29 5.30 -6.33
C ILE A 16 5.50 6.04 -5.74
N ALA A 17 6.10 6.96 -6.50
CA ALA A 17 7.23 7.77 -6.04
C ALA A 17 6.87 8.65 -4.83
N LEU A 18 5.63 9.13 -4.75
CA LEU A 18 5.10 9.90 -3.63
C LEU A 18 4.58 9.04 -2.46
N GLN A 19 4.71 7.70 -2.52
CA GLN A 19 4.16 6.75 -1.56
C GLN A 19 2.62 6.86 -1.37
N LYS A 20 1.91 7.43 -2.36
CA LYS A 20 0.45 7.51 -2.42
C LYS A 20 -0.11 6.24 -3.09
N LEU A 21 0.08 5.12 -2.41
CA LEU A 21 -0.04 3.79 -3.00
C LEU A 21 -1.49 3.43 -3.37
N SER A 22 -2.47 3.89 -2.60
CA SER A 22 -3.90 3.69 -2.90
C SER A 22 -4.34 4.37 -4.20
N GLU A 23 -3.87 5.60 -4.42
CA GLU A 23 -4.12 6.38 -5.64
C GLU A 23 -3.37 5.77 -6.83
N ALA A 24 -2.12 5.31 -6.61
CA ALA A 24 -1.34 4.60 -7.62
C ALA A 24 -2.05 3.34 -8.13
N ILE A 25 -2.66 2.55 -7.23
CA ILE A 25 -3.42 1.34 -7.58
C ILE A 25 -4.63 1.70 -8.45
N SER A 26 -5.38 2.73 -8.07
CA SER A 26 -6.56 3.18 -8.82
C SER A 26 -6.21 3.52 -10.28
N ASP A 27 -5.13 4.28 -10.49
CA ASP A 27 -4.67 4.65 -11.83
C ASP A 27 -4.07 3.47 -12.62
N ALA A 28 -3.35 2.57 -11.94
CA ALA A 28 -2.81 1.37 -12.56
C ALA A 28 -3.93 0.42 -13.01
N GLN A 29 -5.02 0.31 -12.25
CA GLN A 29 -6.22 -0.45 -12.61
C GLN A 29 -6.88 0.09 -13.88
N ILE A 30 -7.04 1.41 -13.99
CA ILE A 30 -7.56 2.04 -15.21
C ILE A 30 -6.64 1.73 -16.40
N THR A 31 -5.32 1.79 -16.19
CA THR A 31 -4.32 1.49 -17.23
C THR A 31 -4.47 0.07 -17.78
N VAL A 32 -4.61 -0.95 -16.90
CA VAL A 32 -4.78 -2.34 -17.34
C VAL A 32 -6.15 -2.61 -17.93
N GLN A 33 -7.20 -1.91 -17.50
CA GLN A 33 -8.53 -1.98 -18.11
C GLN A 33 -8.54 -1.42 -19.54
N LEU A 34 -7.88 -0.28 -19.75
CA LEU A 34 -7.78 0.35 -21.07
C LEU A 34 -6.83 -0.40 -22.02
N LYS A 35 -5.77 -1.02 -21.50
CA LYS A 35 -4.76 -1.74 -22.31
C LYS A 35 -4.30 -3.05 -21.63
N PRO A 36 -5.12 -4.11 -21.64
CA PRO A 36 -4.82 -5.37 -20.94
C PRO A 36 -3.65 -6.18 -21.53
N ARG A 37 -3.12 -5.79 -22.69
CA ARG A 37 -1.94 -6.43 -23.30
C ARG A 37 -0.63 -5.69 -23.00
N TRP A 38 -0.68 -4.60 -22.25
CA TRP A 38 0.50 -3.78 -21.98
C TRP A 38 1.12 -4.14 -20.64
N SER A 39 2.28 -4.80 -20.69
CA SER A 39 3.01 -5.30 -19.52
C SER A 39 3.33 -4.20 -18.50
N LYS A 40 3.64 -2.98 -18.95
CA LYS A 40 3.95 -1.85 -18.06
C LYS A 40 2.79 -1.48 -17.13
N GLY A 41 1.53 -1.65 -17.56
CA GLY A 41 0.37 -1.39 -16.70
C GLY A 41 0.31 -2.35 -15.51
N TYR A 42 0.55 -3.63 -15.75
CA TYR A 42 0.59 -4.65 -14.69
C TYR A 42 1.82 -4.50 -13.80
N TYR A 43 2.97 -4.10 -14.35
CA TYR A 43 4.16 -3.77 -13.58
C TYR A 43 3.86 -2.69 -12.53
N LEU A 44 3.25 -1.57 -12.95
CA LEU A 44 2.88 -0.48 -12.04
C LEU A 44 1.85 -0.92 -10.98
N LEU A 45 0.86 -1.72 -11.38
CA LEU A 45 -0.12 -2.28 -10.44
C LEU A 45 0.56 -3.16 -9.39
N GLY A 46 1.49 -4.02 -9.82
CA GLY A 46 2.27 -4.89 -8.94
C GLY A 46 3.13 -4.09 -7.96
N GLU A 47 3.88 -3.10 -8.44
CA GLU A 47 4.69 -2.23 -7.58
C GLU A 47 3.85 -1.49 -6.55
N ALA A 48 2.72 -0.93 -6.95
CA ALA A 48 1.84 -0.22 -6.03
C ALA A 48 1.24 -1.16 -4.95
N LEU A 49 0.87 -2.39 -5.32
CA LEU A 49 0.37 -3.40 -4.37
C LEU A 49 1.44 -3.88 -3.39
N VAL A 50 2.66 -4.14 -3.87
CA VAL A 50 3.81 -4.53 -3.02
C VAL A 50 4.16 -3.41 -2.05
N GLY A 51 4.18 -2.16 -2.53
CA GLY A 51 4.37 -0.99 -1.69
C GLY A 51 3.30 -0.87 -0.61
N LEU A 52 2.02 -1.07 -0.95
CA LEU A 52 0.92 -0.93 0.01
C LEU A 52 0.99 -1.99 1.12
N ASN A 53 1.32 -3.23 0.76
CA ASN A 53 1.50 -4.30 1.72
C ASN A 53 2.68 -4.02 2.67
N SER A 54 3.78 -3.52 2.12
CA SER A 54 4.96 -3.13 2.89
C SER A 54 4.66 -1.97 3.85
N TYR A 55 3.91 -0.96 3.39
CA TYR A 55 3.48 0.16 4.23
C TYR A 55 2.57 -0.33 5.37
N ARG A 56 1.53 -1.12 5.07
CA ARG A 56 0.63 -1.70 6.10
C ARG A 56 1.38 -2.50 7.16
N SER A 57 2.39 -3.27 6.77
CA SER A 57 3.24 -4.02 7.71
C SER A 57 3.98 -3.07 8.66
N GLN A 58 4.47 -1.93 8.18
CA GLN A 58 5.21 -0.94 8.97
C GLN A 58 4.31 -0.14 9.94
N VAL A 59 3.04 0.11 9.60
CA VAL A 59 2.14 0.89 10.48
C VAL A 59 1.64 0.09 11.70
N SER A 60 1.96 -1.21 11.81
CA SER A 60 1.45 -2.09 12.87
C SER A 60 2.34 -2.24 14.13
N PRO A 61 3.69 -2.18 14.11
CA PRO A 61 4.48 -2.39 15.33
C PRO A 61 4.72 -1.10 16.14
N THR A 62 4.70 0.07 15.50
CA THR A 62 5.16 1.33 16.12
C THR A 62 4.19 1.88 17.16
N ARG A 63 2.89 1.54 17.08
CA ARG A 63 1.88 1.99 18.05
C ARG A 63 2.11 1.44 19.47
N ARG A 64 2.89 0.36 19.61
CA ARG A 64 3.33 -0.17 20.93
C ARG A 64 4.60 0.50 21.47
N LEU A 65 5.44 1.07 20.60
CA LEU A 65 6.68 1.75 21.00
C LEU A 65 6.48 3.24 21.31
N LEU A 66 5.53 3.91 20.64
CA LEU A 66 5.30 5.36 20.77
C LEU A 66 4.26 5.74 21.84
N TRP A 67 3.79 4.80 22.66
CA TRP A 67 2.87 5.10 23.77
C TRP A 67 3.34 4.42 25.07
N PRO A 68 4.15 5.11 25.89
CA PRO A 68 4.56 4.62 27.22
C PRO A 68 3.41 4.56 28.24
N GLY A 69 2.20 5.02 27.88
CA GLY A 69 1.07 5.18 28.80
C GLY A 69 -0.08 4.20 28.58
N ALA A 70 0.14 3.02 27.98
CA ALA A 70 -0.96 2.07 27.74
C ALA A 70 -1.41 1.53 29.11
N PRO A 71 -2.67 1.75 29.52
CA PRO A 71 -3.13 1.22 30.79
C PRO A 71 -3.18 -0.31 30.70
N GLY A 72 -2.27 -0.95 31.44
CA GLY A 72 -2.46 -2.29 32.01
C GLY A 72 -2.57 -3.45 31.02
N SER A 73 -1.42 -3.96 30.58
CA SER A 73 -1.28 -5.41 30.40
C SER A 73 0.01 -5.86 31.07
N GLY A 74 -0.02 -5.87 32.41
CA GLY A 74 1.05 -6.44 33.23
C GLY A 74 1.19 -7.95 33.02
N PRO A 75 2.31 -8.55 33.44
CA PRO A 75 2.57 -9.97 33.25
C PRO A 75 1.70 -10.80 34.20
N GLY A 76 0.55 -11.25 33.70
CA GLY A 76 -0.30 -12.23 34.36
C GLY A 76 0.20 -13.67 34.17
N GLN A 77 1.46 -13.96 34.45
CA GLN A 77 1.85 -15.34 34.77
C GLN A 77 1.38 -15.63 36.19
N LYS A 78 0.11 -16.06 36.33
CA LYS A 78 -0.29 -16.89 37.47
C LYS A 78 -0.25 -18.33 37.01
N ARG A 79 0.88 -18.99 37.29
CA ARG A 79 0.89 -20.43 37.54
C ARG A 79 0.02 -20.70 38.77
N ALA A 80 -1.05 -21.46 38.61
CA ALA A 80 -1.85 -22.14 39.64
C ALA A 80 -2.94 -22.91 38.87
N ARG A 81 -3.15 -24.22 38.97
CA ARG A 81 -2.66 -25.30 39.84
C ARG A 81 -2.42 -26.53 38.97
#